data_AF-A0AAD0X272-F1
#
_entry.id   AF-A0AAD0X272-F1
#
_cell.length_a   1.000
_cell.length_b   1.000
_cell.length_c   1.000
_cell.angle_alpha   90.00
_cell.angle_beta   90.00
_cell.angle_gamma   90.00
#
_symmetry.space_group_name_H-M   'P 1'
#
loop_
_entity.id
_entity.type
_entity.pdbx_description
1 polymer ?
#
loop_
_entity_poly.entity_id
_entity_poly.type
_entity_poly.pdbx_seq_one_letter_code
_entity_poly.pdbx_strand_id
1 'polypeptide(L)'
;MAQIAFYKVATLPGSLVANAFYYVENGNYAESYLTNSAGEAKSIGNSAMINALITEALSSLPSSGAPVLFVVDIAARDALEPSLEGAVFVLVQDATGDPTVDAGAALYAWNPATTSWLKVAEYESMDVTLTWDAIQGRPTSTPAQIDSAVGQAHSHANKTTLDKFSELAGALRYNGAAIPAEWNTTNW
;
A
#
# COMPACT_ATOMS: atom_id res chain seq x y z
N MET A 1 -25.80 17.83 -62.24
CA MET A 1 -24.88 17.23 -61.26
C MET A 1 -23.72 18.18 -61.06
N ALA A 2 -23.37 18.52 -59.81
CA ALA A 2 -22.17 19.32 -59.56
C ALA A 2 -20.93 18.45 -59.83
N GLN A 3 -20.00 18.94 -60.65
CA GLN A 3 -18.72 18.27 -60.89
C GLN A 3 -17.79 18.55 -59.71
N ILE A 4 -17.15 17.51 -59.16
CA ILE A 4 -16.14 17.63 -58.12
C ILE A 4 -14.77 17.42 -58.77
N ALA A 5 -13.85 18.36 -58.57
CA ALA A 5 -12.49 18.26 -59.04
C ALA A 5 -11.59 17.56 -58.01
N PHE A 6 -10.59 16.81 -58.46
CA PHE A 6 -9.61 16.12 -57.61
C PHE A 6 -8.21 16.64 -57.91
N TYR A 7 -7.47 17.03 -56.87
CA TYR A 7 -6.13 17.57 -56.96
C TYR A 7 -5.17 16.76 -56.10
N LYS A 8 -4.01 16.42 -56.66
CA LYS A 8 -2.85 15.91 -55.92
C LYS A 8 -1.81 17.02 -55.85
N VAL A 9 -1.42 17.43 -54.65
CA VAL A 9 -0.50 18.55 -54.42
C VAL A 9 0.51 18.20 -53.33
N ALA A 10 1.71 18.79 -53.38
CA ALA A 10 2.70 18.64 -52.30
C ALA A 10 2.37 19.54 -51.09
N THR A 11 1.77 20.70 -51.36
CA THR A 11 1.31 21.66 -50.34
C THR A 11 -0.03 22.24 -50.77
N LEU A 12 -0.88 22.61 -49.81
CA LEU A 12 -2.18 23.21 -50.11
C LEU A 12 -1.99 24.60 -50.78
N PRO A 13 -2.58 24.85 -51.97
CA PRO A 13 -2.46 26.14 -52.65
C PRO A 13 -3.08 27.30 -51.85
N GLY A 14 -2.53 28.51 -52.02
CA GLY A 14 -3.05 29.72 -51.34
C GLY A 14 -4.45 30.16 -51.79
N SER A 15 -4.93 29.68 -52.93
CA SER A 15 -6.30 29.84 -53.40
C SER A 15 -6.82 28.49 -53.87
N LEU A 16 -7.96 28.07 -53.33
CA LEU A 16 -8.53 26.75 -53.60
C LEU A 16 -9.76 26.86 -54.47
N VAL A 17 -9.96 25.84 -55.30
CA VAL A 17 -11.14 25.71 -56.14
C VAL A 17 -12.30 25.27 -55.26
N ALA A 18 -13.46 25.90 -55.42
CA ALA A 18 -14.68 25.52 -54.72
C ALA A 18 -15.17 24.12 -55.11
N ASN A 19 -15.75 23.39 -54.17
CA ASN A 19 -16.30 22.03 -54.36
C ASN A 19 -15.27 21.03 -54.93
N ALA A 20 -14.05 21.04 -54.40
CA ALA A 20 -12.94 20.20 -54.85
C ALA A 20 -12.31 19.40 -53.72
N PHE A 21 -11.72 18.27 -54.08
CA PHE A 21 -10.99 17.37 -53.20
C PHE A 21 -9.48 17.54 -53.42
N TYR A 22 -8.72 17.68 -52.34
CA TYR A 22 -7.26 17.80 -52.37
C TYR A 22 -6.63 16.67 -51.56
N TYR A 23 -5.66 15.98 -52.18
CA TYR A 23 -4.72 15.09 -51.51
C TYR A 23 -3.37 15.80 -51.40
N VAL A 24 -2.94 16.06 -50.17
CA VAL A 24 -1.74 16.85 -49.85
C VAL A 24 -0.69 15.94 -49.24
N GLU A 25 0.53 15.93 -49.79
CA GLU A 25 1.63 15.12 -49.23
C GLU A 25 2.05 15.62 -47.84
N ASN A 26 2.25 14.70 -46.90
CA ASN A 26 2.71 14.97 -45.54
C ASN A 26 3.68 13.87 -45.06
N GLY A 27 4.91 13.93 -45.57
CA GLY A 27 5.96 12.94 -45.26
C GLY A 27 5.60 11.54 -45.77
N ASN A 28 5.38 10.60 -44.84
CA ASN A 28 5.09 9.20 -45.17
C ASN A 28 3.61 8.93 -45.49
N TYR A 29 2.74 9.93 -45.35
CA TYR A 29 1.30 9.82 -45.63
C TYR A 29 0.80 11.07 -46.38
N ALA A 30 -0.48 11.09 -46.73
CA ALA A 30 -1.14 12.23 -47.35
C ALA A 30 -2.37 12.65 -46.54
N GLU A 31 -2.65 13.94 -46.50
CA GLU A 31 -3.84 14.53 -45.90
C GLU A 31 -4.91 14.80 -46.94
N SER A 32 -6.18 14.74 -46.52
CA SER A 32 -7.32 14.97 -47.39
C SER A 32 -8.12 16.21 -46.96
N TYR A 33 -8.45 17.05 -47.94
CA TYR A 33 -9.24 18.26 -47.75
C TYR A 33 -10.38 18.33 -48.76
N LEU A 34 -11.55 18.75 -48.32
CA LEU A 34 -12.69 19.07 -49.18
C LEU A 34 -13.03 20.54 -49.07
N THR A 35 -13.16 21.24 -50.19
CA THR A 35 -13.54 22.65 -50.20
C THR A 35 -15.04 22.81 -50.35
N ASN A 36 -15.62 23.79 -49.64
CA ASN A 36 -17.02 24.15 -49.81
C ASN A 36 -17.24 25.01 -51.07
N SER A 37 -18.47 25.51 -51.26
CA SER A 37 -18.83 26.38 -52.38
C SER A 37 -18.11 27.74 -52.40
N ALA A 38 -17.48 28.13 -51.29
CA ALA A 38 -16.66 29.33 -51.17
C ALA A 38 -15.15 29.06 -51.35
N GLY A 39 -14.74 27.81 -51.59
CA GLY A 39 -13.33 27.42 -51.68
C GLY A 39 -12.64 27.26 -50.34
N GLU A 40 -13.37 27.25 -49.22
CA GLU A 40 -12.79 27.06 -47.89
C GLU A 40 -12.51 25.57 -47.65
N ALA A 41 -11.27 25.22 -47.31
CA ALA A 41 -10.90 23.84 -46.99
C ALA A 41 -11.51 23.36 -45.68
N LYS A 42 -12.03 22.14 -45.69
CA LYS A 42 -12.38 21.36 -44.51
C LYS A 42 -11.51 20.11 -44.48
N SER A 43 -10.79 19.90 -43.39
CA SER A 43 -10.00 18.69 -43.16
C SER A 43 -10.93 17.49 -43.04
N ILE A 44 -10.60 16.40 -43.73
CA ILE A 44 -11.29 15.12 -43.60
C ILE A 44 -10.30 14.14 -42.96
N GLY A 45 -10.26 14.13 -41.63
CA GLY A 45 -9.40 13.23 -40.87
C GLY A 45 -7.90 13.48 -41.04
N ASN A 46 -7.45 14.73 -40.87
CA ASN A 46 -6.02 15.03 -40.87
C ASN A 46 -5.39 14.81 -39.49
N SER A 47 -4.05 14.84 -39.43
CA SER A 47 -3.30 14.58 -38.20
C SER A 47 -3.66 15.56 -37.08
N ALA A 48 -3.93 16.84 -37.41
CA ALA A 48 -4.35 17.84 -36.42
C ALA A 48 -5.70 17.47 -35.77
N MET A 49 -6.69 17.05 -36.57
CA MET A 49 -7.99 16.61 -36.07
C MET A 49 -7.85 15.33 -35.24
N ILE A 50 -7.08 14.35 -35.70
CA ILE A 50 -6.84 13.10 -34.98
C ILE A 50 -6.14 13.39 -33.65
N ASN A 51 -5.10 14.23 -33.63
CA ASN A 51 -4.40 14.62 -32.41
C ASN A 51 -5.31 15.39 -31.45
N ALA A 52 -6.21 16.23 -31.95
CA ALA A 52 -7.21 16.91 -31.11
C ALA A 52 -8.16 15.91 -30.46
N LEU A 53 -8.71 14.95 -31.22
CA LEU A 53 -9.58 13.90 -30.70
C LEU A 53 -8.84 12.97 -29.72
N ILE A 54 -7.58 12.64 -29.98
CA ILE A 54 -6.74 11.87 -29.06
C ILE A 54 -6.51 12.67 -27.78
N THR A 55 -6.20 13.96 -27.88
CA THR A 55 -5.99 14.82 -26.71
C THR A 55 -7.26 14.92 -25.87
N GLU A 56 -8.41 15.10 -26.51
CA GLU A 56 -9.72 15.10 -25.87
C GLU A 56 -9.99 13.75 -25.17
N ALA A 57 -9.77 12.63 -25.86
CA ALA A 57 -9.92 11.29 -25.29
C ALA A 57 -8.94 11.01 -24.14
N LEU A 58 -7.69 11.46 -24.23
CA LEU A 58 -6.71 11.33 -23.15
C LEU A 58 -7.03 12.24 -21.96
N SER A 59 -7.67 13.38 -22.21
CA SER A 59 -8.15 14.28 -21.15
C SER A 59 -9.40 13.74 -20.45
N SER A 60 -10.19 12.90 -21.13
CA SER A 60 -11.34 12.22 -20.52
C SER A 60 -10.96 10.93 -19.79
N LEU A 61 -9.72 10.44 -19.95
CA LEU A 61 -9.21 9.36 -19.11
C LEU A 61 -8.93 9.91 -17.71
N PRO A 62 -9.53 9.32 -16.66
CA PRO A 62 -9.41 9.82 -15.27
C PRO A 62 -8.02 9.69 -14.65
N SER A 63 -6.97 9.36 -15.41
CA SER A 63 -5.67 8.93 -14.88
C SER A 63 -4.44 9.15 -15.78
N SER A 64 -4.46 10.07 -16.76
CA SER A 64 -3.30 10.26 -17.65
C SER A 64 -2.03 10.84 -16.99
N GLY A 65 -1.97 10.97 -15.66
CA GLY A 65 -0.74 11.43 -14.99
C GLY A 65 -0.55 11.11 -13.49
N ALA A 66 -1.56 10.67 -12.74
CA ALA A 66 -1.37 10.36 -11.33
C ALA A 66 -2.30 9.21 -10.87
N PRO A 67 -1.78 8.02 -10.55
CA PRO A 67 -2.58 6.97 -9.93
C PRO A 67 -3.02 7.33 -8.51
N VAL A 68 -2.38 8.35 -7.90
CA VAL A 68 -2.67 8.89 -6.57
C VAL A 68 -2.41 10.41 -6.59
N LEU A 69 -3.43 11.20 -6.25
CA LEU A 69 -3.29 12.65 -6.02
C LEU A 69 -2.74 12.90 -4.61
N PHE A 70 -2.02 14.00 -4.40
CA PHE A 70 -1.49 14.38 -3.10
C PHE A 70 -2.08 15.73 -2.69
N VAL A 71 -2.62 15.83 -1.48
CA VAL A 71 -3.20 17.06 -0.92
C VAL A 71 -2.71 17.27 0.49
N VAL A 72 -2.69 18.53 0.93
CA VAL A 72 -2.11 18.92 2.22
C VAL A 72 -2.98 18.51 3.39
N ASP A 73 -4.30 18.56 3.26
CA ASP A 73 -5.26 18.26 4.34
C ASP A 73 -6.62 17.77 3.83
N ILE A 74 -7.52 17.44 4.75
CA ILE A 74 -8.89 16.98 4.47
C ILE A 74 -9.71 18.03 3.71
N ALA A 75 -9.55 19.31 4.02
CA ALA A 75 -10.26 20.38 3.33
C ALA A 75 -9.84 20.47 1.85
N ALA A 76 -8.55 20.31 1.56
CA ALA A 76 -8.00 20.27 0.22
C ALA A 76 -8.47 19.03 -0.57
N ARG A 77 -8.65 17.87 0.09
CA ARG A 77 -9.28 16.69 -0.52
C ARG A 77 -10.74 16.99 -0.91
N ASP A 78 -11.52 17.54 0.01
CA ASP A 78 -12.94 17.78 -0.20
C ASP A 78 -13.18 18.85 -1.29
N ALA A 79 -12.26 19.80 -1.45
CA ALA A 79 -12.27 20.76 -2.55
C ALA A 79 -12.09 20.12 -3.94
N LEU A 80 -11.60 18.88 -4.05
CA LEU A 80 -11.47 18.17 -5.32
C LEU A 80 -12.82 17.65 -5.83
N GLU A 81 -13.75 17.30 -4.94
CA GLU A 81 -15.03 16.63 -5.25
C GLU A 81 -15.77 17.22 -6.47
N PRO A 82 -15.93 18.55 -6.62
CA PRO A 82 -16.64 19.14 -7.75
C PRO A 82 -15.98 18.91 -9.13
N SER A 83 -14.73 18.45 -9.15
CA SER A 83 -13.95 18.19 -10.37
C SER A 83 -13.72 16.70 -10.65
N LEU A 84 -14.20 15.81 -9.77
CA LEU A 84 -13.94 14.37 -9.86
C LEU A 84 -15.05 13.65 -10.63
N GLU A 85 -14.82 13.47 -11.94
CA GLU A 85 -15.71 12.74 -12.85
C GLU A 85 -15.55 11.20 -12.77
N GLY A 86 -14.54 10.71 -12.04
CA GLY A 86 -14.21 9.28 -11.97
C GLY A 86 -13.53 8.90 -10.65
N ALA A 87 -13.47 7.59 -10.38
CA ALA A 87 -12.81 7.08 -9.18
C ALA A 87 -11.32 7.42 -9.19
N VAL A 88 -10.83 7.96 -8.08
CA VAL A 88 -9.44 8.40 -7.91
C VAL A 88 -8.94 8.08 -6.51
N PHE A 89 -7.66 7.79 -6.36
CA PHE A 89 -7.00 7.72 -5.07
C PHE A 89 -6.39 9.08 -4.70
N VAL A 90 -6.55 9.50 -3.45
CA VAL A 90 -5.99 10.74 -2.92
C VAL A 90 -5.28 10.44 -1.60
N LEU A 91 -3.97 10.72 -1.54
CA LEU A 91 -3.20 10.74 -0.31
C LEU A 91 -3.28 12.13 0.32
N VAL A 92 -3.87 12.20 1.50
CA VAL A 92 -3.96 13.39 2.34
C VAL A 92 -2.78 13.37 3.30
N GLN A 93 -1.92 14.39 3.28
CA GLN A 93 -0.71 14.45 4.11
C GLN A 93 -1.01 14.69 5.59
N ASP A 94 -1.94 15.59 5.90
CA ASP A 94 -2.51 15.80 7.22
C ASP A 94 -4.00 15.42 7.22
N ALA A 95 -4.26 14.18 7.60
CA ALA A 95 -5.61 13.62 7.64
C ALA A 95 -6.33 13.87 8.97
N THR A 96 -5.78 14.66 9.89
CA THR A 96 -6.36 14.91 11.24
C THR A 96 -7.73 15.59 11.23
N GLY A 97 -8.17 16.13 10.09
CA GLY A 97 -9.55 16.58 9.89
C GLY A 97 -10.57 15.43 9.81
N ASP A 98 -10.13 14.19 9.61
CA ASP A 98 -10.95 12.99 9.73
C ASP A 98 -10.93 12.53 11.19
N PRO A 99 -12.08 12.48 11.88
CA PRO A 99 -12.14 12.15 13.31
C PRO A 99 -11.70 10.73 13.64
N THR A 100 -11.43 9.90 12.62
CA THR A 100 -10.93 8.54 12.76
C THR A 100 -9.43 8.42 12.52
N VAL A 101 -8.71 9.53 12.29
CA VAL A 101 -7.26 9.58 12.11
C VAL A 101 -6.66 10.46 13.22
N ASP A 102 -5.97 9.86 14.19
CA ASP A 102 -5.46 10.60 15.34
C ASP A 102 -4.26 11.50 14.97
N ALA A 103 -3.42 11.06 14.04
CA ALA A 103 -2.29 11.81 13.52
C ALA A 103 -1.82 11.28 12.15
N GLY A 104 -1.21 12.16 11.35
CA GLY A 104 -0.49 11.77 10.13
C GLY A 104 -1.35 11.77 8.87
N ALA A 105 -0.99 10.92 7.92
CA ALA A 105 -1.56 10.90 6.57
C ALA A 105 -2.65 9.84 6.42
N ALA A 106 -3.53 9.97 5.44
CA ALA A 106 -4.45 8.88 5.07
C ALA A 106 -4.71 8.84 3.56
N LEU A 107 -4.90 7.63 3.04
CA LEU A 107 -5.25 7.36 1.66
C LEU A 107 -6.76 7.16 1.54
N TYR A 108 -7.38 7.91 0.64
CA TYR A 108 -8.81 7.83 0.34
C TYR A 108 -9.03 7.44 -1.12
N ALA A 109 -10.14 6.77 -1.39
CA ALA A 109 -10.68 6.55 -2.72
C ALA A 109 -12.00 7.32 -2.89
N TRP A 110 -12.13 8.07 -3.98
CA TRP A 110 -13.40 8.69 -4.36
C TRP A 110 -14.31 7.66 -5.04
N ASN A 111 -15.55 7.52 -4.56
CA ASN A 111 -16.59 6.76 -5.24
C ASN A 111 -17.60 7.73 -5.91
N PRO A 112 -17.54 7.92 -7.23
CA PRO A 112 -18.46 8.82 -7.93
C PRO A 112 -19.89 8.30 -7.97
N ALA A 113 -20.11 6.98 -7.80
CA ALA A 113 -21.44 6.39 -7.82
C ALA A 113 -22.28 6.75 -6.57
N THR A 114 -21.60 7.00 -5.45
CA THR A 114 -22.23 7.32 -4.15
C THR A 114 -21.83 8.69 -3.63
N THR A 115 -21.08 9.47 -4.42
CA THR A 115 -20.52 10.78 -4.04
C THR A 115 -19.92 10.75 -2.64
N SER A 116 -19.02 9.80 -2.42
CA SER A 116 -18.45 9.58 -1.09
C SER A 116 -16.99 9.17 -1.12
N TRP A 117 -16.26 9.57 -0.08
CA TRP A 117 -14.91 9.13 0.19
C TRP A 117 -14.91 7.80 0.95
N LEU A 118 -14.07 6.87 0.50
CA LEU A 118 -13.72 5.65 1.21
C LEU A 118 -12.31 5.79 1.77
N LYS A 119 -12.14 5.72 3.10
CA LYS A 119 -10.80 5.62 3.70
C LYS A 119 -10.24 4.23 3.42
N VAL A 120 -9.11 4.17 2.73
CA VAL A 120 -8.48 2.92 2.25
C VAL A 120 -7.39 2.47 3.21
N ALA A 121 -6.58 3.42 3.65
CA ALA A 121 -5.52 3.22 4.61
C ALA A 121 -5.28 4.52 5.37
N GLU A 122 -4.77 4.41 6.57
CA GLU A 122 -4.25 5.53 7.33
C GLU A 122 -2.81 5.23 7.75
N TYR A 123 -2.00 6.27 7.77
CA TYR A 123 -0.65 6.26 8.29
C TYR A 123 -0.72 6.67 9.75
N GLU A 124 -1.22 5.78 10.59
CA GLU A 124 -0.78 5.77 11.97
C GLU A 124 0.50 4.94 12.00
N SER A 125 1.56 5.44 12.65
CA SER A 125 2.71 4.57 12.92
C SER A 125 2.15 3.34 13.64
N MET A 126 2.44 2.13 13.15
CA MET A 126 2.10 0.90 13.86
C MET A 126 2.92 0.84 15.16
N ASP A 127 2.46 1.54 16.19
CA ASP A 127 3.05 1.50 17.51
C ASP A 127 2.44 0.30 18.24
N VAL A 128 3.07 -0.86 18.05
CA VAL A 128 2.60 -2.12 18.61
C VAL A 128 2.99 -2.18 20.08
N THR A 129 2.16 -1.60 20.94
CA THR A 129 2.23 -1.80 22.39
C THR A 129 1.38 -3.01 22.78
N LEU A 130 2.02 -4.15 23.04
CA LEU A 130 1.35 -5.37 23.49
C LEU A 130 1.41 -5.47 25.01
N THR A 131 0.26 -5.59 25.66
CA THR A 131 0.22 -6.00 27.06
C THR A 131 0.46 -7.51 27.15
N TRP A 132 1.15 -7.97 28.21
CA TRP A 132 1.38 -9.40 28.42
C TRP A 132 0.04 -10.16 28.41
N ASP A 133 -1.02 -9.58 28.96
CA ASP A 133 -2.37 -10.16 28.98
C ASP A 133 -3.00 -10.40 27.60
N ALA A 134 -2.58 -9.65 26.57
CA ALA A 134 -3.11 -9.78 25.21
C ALA A 134 -2.49 -10.95 24.41
N ILE A 135 -1.43 -11.58 24.93
CA ILE A 135 -0.71 -12.65 24.23
C ILE A 135 -1.41 -14.00 24.45
N GLN A 136 -1.97 -14.58 23.38
CA GLN A 136 -2.55 -15.92 23.44
C GLN A 136 -1.46 -16.99 23.66
N GLY A 137 -1.74 -17.97 24.51
CA GLY A 137 -0.79 -19.04 24.84
C GLY A 137 0.37 -18.63 25.74
N ARG A 138 0.34 -17.43 26.33
CA ARG A 138 1.35 -16.97 27.28
C ARG A 138 1.41 -17.82 28.56
N PRO A 139 2.58 -17.91 29.21
CA PRO A 139 2.68 -18.36 30.59
C PRO A 139 1.80 -17.52 31.54
N THR A 140 1.16 -18.18 32.52
CA THR A 140 0.43 -17.52 33.61
C THR A 140 1.35 -17.05 34.74
N SER A 141 2.63 -17.42 34.69
CA SER A 141 3.62 -17.04 35.69
C SER A 141 3.85 -15.53 35.71
N THR A 142 3.87 -14.94 36.90
CA THR A 142 4.29 -13.56 37.10
C THR A 142 5.82 -13.44 36.99
N PRO A 143 6.37 -12.24 36.71
CA PRO A 143 7.82 -12.02 36.75
C PRO A 143 8.46 -12.51 38.06
N ALA A 144 7.84 -12.23 39.21
CA ALA A 144 8.32 -12.69 40.51
C ALA A 144 8.33 -14.22 40.67
N GLN A 145 7.37 -14.93 40.08
CA GLN A 145 7.36 -16.40 40.09
C GLN A 145 8.50 -16.96 39.24
N ILE A 146 8.80 -16.32 38.11
CA ILE A 146 9.93 -16.69 37.26
C ILE A 146 11.24 -16.45 38.00
N ASP A 147 11.42 -15.26 38.59
CA ASP A 147 12.63 -14.92 39.34
C ASP A 147 12.85 -15.85 40.53
N SER A 148 11.78 -16.21 41.24
CA SER A 148 11.82 -17.16 42.34
C SER A 148 12.22 -18.57 41.88
N ALA A 149 11.66 -19.04 40.75
CA ALA A 149 12.03 -20.33 40.19
C ALA A 149 13.51 -20.37 39.77
N VAL A 150 14.01 -19.28 39.17
CA VAL A 150 15.43 -19.13 38.80
C VAL A 150 16.32 -19.14 40.04
N GLY A 151 15.96 -18.40 41.09
CA GLY A 151 16.73 -18.36 42.34
C GLY A 151 16.74 -19.70 43.08
N GLN A 152 15.64 -20.45 43.03
CA GLN A 152 15.53 -21.75 43.68
C GLN A 152 16.21 -22.89 42.91
N ALA A 153 16.45 -22.73 41.61
CA ALA A 153 17.03 -23.78 40.74
C ALA A 153 18.38 -24.34 41.23
N HIS A 154 19.09 -23.62 42.11
CA HIS A 154 20.36 -24.05 42.70
C HIS A 154 20.47 -23.82 44.22
N SER A 155 19.35 -23.87 44.95
CA SER A 155 19.36 -23.73 46.41
C SER A 155 18.84 -24.99 47.10
N HIS A 156 19.58 -25.46 48.11
CA HIS A 156 19.12 -26.52 49.01
C HIS A 156 19.30 -26.04 50.45
N ALA A 157 18.20 -25.94 51.21
CA ALA A 157 18.27 -25.55 52.62
C ALA A 157 19.18 -26.50 53.44
N ASN A 158 19.26 -27.77 53.04
CA ASN A 158 20.09 -28.81 53.65
C ASN A 158 21.38 -29.08 52.87
N LYS A 159 21.89 -28.14 52.05
CA LYS A 159 23.10 -28.29 51.25
C LYS A 159 24.28 -28.85 52.04
N THR A 160 24.52 -28.33 53.25
CA THR A 160 25.60 -28.80 54.14
C THR A 160 25.44 -30.25 54.61
N THR A 161 24.22 -30.78 54.62
CA THR A 161 23.95 -32.19 54.94
C THR A 161 24.06 -33.06 53.69
N LEU A 162 23.57 -32.58 52.54
CA LEU A 162 23.76 -33.26 51.26
C LEU A 162 25.24 -33.40 50.92
N ASP A 163 26.05 -32.38 51.21
CA ASP A 163 27.50 -32.38 51.02
C ASP A 163 28.25 -33.41 51.90
N LYS A 164 27.58 -33.97 52.93
CA LYS A 164 28.13 -35.07 53.73
C LYS A 164 27.91 -36.43 53.06
N PHE A 165 26.97 -36.55 52.15
CA PHE A 165 26.79 -37.80 51.42
C PHE A 165 27.85 -37.92 50.33
N SER A 166 28.50 -39.07 50.28
CA SER A 166 29.49 -39.40 49.24
C SER A 166 29.40 -40.88 48.88
N GLU A 167 30.11 -41.28 47.84
CA GLU A 167 30.21 -42.67 47.39
C GLU A 167 31.68 -43.10 47.36
N LEU A 168 31.93 -44.35 47.75
CA LEU A 168 33.23 -45.00 47.57
C LEU A 168 33.05 -46.49 47.28
N ALA A 169 33.58 -46.94 46.14
CA ALA A 169 33.55 -48.34 45.68
C ALA A 169 32.12 -48.94 45.57
N GLY A 170 31.17 -48.14 45.11
CA GLY A 170 29.76 -48.48 44.94
C GLY A 170 28.91 -48.34 46.22
N ALA A 171 29.49 -47.87 47.35
CA ALA A 171 28.79 -47.79 48.62
C ALA A 171 28.58 -46.35 49.10
N LEU A 172 27.36 -46.05 49.57
CA LEU A 172 26.98 -44.77 50.16
C LEU A 172 27.71 -44.53 51.50
N ARG A 173 28.18 -43.29 51.70
CA ARG A 173 28.88 -42.83 52.90
C ARG A 173 28.26 -41.55 53.44
N TYR A 174 28.43 -41.34 54.74
CA TYR A 174 28.08 -40.10 55.42
C TYR A 174 29.31 -39.54 56.13
N ASN A 175 29.71 -38.32 55.76
CA ASN A 175 30.89 -37.63 56.26
C ASN A 175 32.17 -38.49 56.17
N GLY A 176 32.33 -39.23 55.05
CA GLY A 176 33.46 -40.12 54.80
C GLY A 176 33.38 -41.50 55.49
N ALA A 177 32.44 -41.70 56.42
CA ALA A 177 32.22 -42.98 57.10
C ALA A 177 31.22 -43.87 56.35
N ALA A 178 31.39 -45.18 56.45
CA ALA A 178 30.37 -46.12 56.01
C ALA A 178 29.11 -45.97 56.88
N ILE A 179 27.94 -46.00 56.26
CA ILE A 179 26.68 -46.00 57.00
C ILE A 179 26.45 -47.44 57.48
N PRO A 180 26.42 -47.70 58.80
CA PRO A 180 26.19 -49.05 59.30
C PRO A 180 24.78 -49.49 58.92
N ALA A 181 24.65 -50.71 58.40
CA ALA A 181 23.33 -51.30 58.21
C ALA A 181 22.73 -51.60 59.59
N GLU A 182 21.52 -51.11 59.86
CA GLU A 182 20.77 -51.47 61.06
C GLU A 182 20.33 -52.94 60.97
N TRP A 183 21.23 -53.87 61.26
CA TRP A 183 20.93 -55.28 61.50
C TRP A 183 21.09 -55.66 62.99
N ASN A 184 21.02 -54.69 63.90
CA ASN A 184 21.25 -54.88 65.34
C ASN A 184 19.98 -54.85 66.19
N THR A 185 18.91 -55.49 65.73
CA THR A 185 17.93 -56.08 66.65
C THR A 185 17.80 -57.56 66.38
N THR A 186 18.92 -58.28 66.42
CA THR A 186 18.91 -59.74 66.68
C THR A 186 18.61 -59.97 68.17
N ASN A 187 17.38 -59.64 68.57
CA ASN A 187 16.72 -60.34 69.68
C ASN A 187 16.05 -61.58 69.07
N TRP A 188 16.86 -62.58 68.76
CA TRP A 188 16.43 -63.98 68.76
C TRP A 188 16.47 -64.50 70.20
#